data_AF-A0A4Y2P187-F1
#
_entry.id   AF-A0A4Y2P187-F1
#
_cell.length_a   1.000
_cell.length_b   1.000
_cell.length_c   1.000
_cell.angle_alpha   90.00
_cell.angle_beta   90.00
_cell.angle_gamma   90.00
#
_symmetry.space_group_name_H-M   'P 1'
#
loop_
_entity.id
_entity.type
_entity.pdbx_description
1 polymer ?
#
loop_
_entity_poly.entity_id
_entity_poly.type
_entity_poly.pdbx_seq_one_letter_code
_entity_poly.pdbx_strand_id
1 'polypeptide(L)'
;MPIVQFATSAFLSDDFSYLTCTALKGIGGSPKTVKRLKSGDILIETLSATQTKSFLLAKKFLDHPVNVSVHRGLNSSRGVVSEKELVGSSDTEILEELSSQGVTAVRRINIKREGKLIPTKHIILTFNSTKLPSTIKAGFLSCPVKPYIPNPIRCFNCQRFGHSKIVCRGKLVPNVPLSVIQPTIVPQTPNAETALRLTLLIRNSAHNSKQKRIFRKSESEKIYLILRLKNSFQNKNL
;
A
#
# COMPACT_ATOMS: atom_id res chain seq x y z
N MET A 1 -29.62 18.42 28.74
CA MET A 1 -28.45 18.63 27.86
C MET A 1 -27.26 19.00 28.73
N PRO A 2 -26.35 18.05 29.04
CA PRO A 2 -24.91 18.34 28.87
C PRO A 2 -24.02 17.13 28.52
N ILE A 3 -24.57 15.94 28.21
CA ILE A 3 -23.76 14.72 28.01
C ILE A 3 -23.11 14.65 26.61
N VAL A 4 -23.70 15.33 25.61
CA VAL A 4 -23.26 15.25 24.20
C VAL A 4 -21.95 16.03 23.93
N GLN A 5 -21.63 17.03 24.77
CA GLN A 5 -20.39 17.81 24.63
C GLN A 5 -19.18 17.13 25.28
N PHE A 6 -19.35 16.33 26.33
CA PHE A 6 -18.22 15.66 27.00
C PHE A 6 -17.59 14.54 26.16
N ALA A 7 -18.41 13.80 25.39
CA ALA A 7 -17.91 12.73 24.52
C ALA A 7 -17.24 13.26 23.24
N THR A 8 -17.41 14.53 22.89
CA THR A 8 -16.77 15.15 21.71
C THR A 8 -15.55 16.00 22.09
N SER A 9 -15.50 16.55 23.31
CA SER A 9 -14.35 17.31 23.82
C SER A 9 -13.24 16.44 24.42
N ALA A 10 -13.55 15.25 24.98
CA ALA A 10 -12.54 14.31 25.50
C ALA A 10 -11.69 13.62 24.43
N PHE A 11 -12.01 13.83 23.14
CA PHE A 11 -11.27 13.29 22.01
C PHE A 11 -10.20 14.26 21.47
N LEU A 12 -9.96 15.41 22.10
CA LEU A 12 -9.00 16.43 21.62
C LEU A 12 -7.85 16.75 22.58
N SER A 13 -7.71 16.08 23.72
CA SER A 13 -6.60 16.30 24.66
C SER A 13 -5.58 15.16 24.65
N ASP A 14 -4.35 15.45 25.08
CA ASP A 14 -3.26 14.49 25.27
C ASP A 14 -3.68 13.28 26.12
N ASP A 15 -4.71 13.43 26.96
CA ASP A 15 -5.32 12.37 27.77
C ASP A 15 -5.89 11.22 26.93
N PHE A 16 -6.45 11.52 25.75
CA PHE A 16 -6.99 10.49 24.85
C PHE A 16 -5.87 9.58 24.34
N SER A 17 -4.67 10.13 24.10
CA SER A 17 -3.52 9.35 23.65
C SER A 17 -3.03 8.38 24.74
N TYR A 18 -3.05 8.81 26.00
CA TYR A 18 -2.65 7.97 27.13
C TYR A 18 -3.68 6.86 27.42
N LEU A 19 -4.97 7.21 27.47
CA LEU A 19 -6.06 6.26 27.71
C LEU A 19 -6.12 5.19 26.62
N THR A 20 -5.96 5.58 25.35
CA THR A 20 -5.92 4.62 24.23
C THR A 20 -4.74 3.66 24.35
N CYS A 21 -3.54 4.14 24.69
CA CYS A 21 -2.39 3.27 24.90
C CYS A 21 -2.62 2.25 26.02
N THR A 22 -3.22 2.67 27.13
CA THR A 22 -3.53 1.79 28.27
C THR A 22 -4.59 0.75 27.91
N ALA A 23 -5.67 1.16 27.22
CA ALA A 23 -6.70 0.23 26.77
C ALA A 23 -6.16 -0.81 25.76
N LEU A 24 -5.27 -0.38 24.85
CA LEU A 24 -4.65 -1.29 23.88
C LEU A 24 -3.75 -2.34 24.57
N LYS A 25 -3.02 -1.94 25.62
CA LYS A 25 -2.23 -2.87 26.45
C LYS A 25 -3.10 -3.98 27.06
N GLY A 26 -4.31 -3.63 27.53
CA GLY A 26 -5.25 -4.60 28.10
C GLY A 26 -5.81 -5.63 27.11
N ILE A 27 -5.88 -5.28 25.81
CA ILE A 27 -6.42 -6.18 24.78
C ILE A 27 -5.33 -7.11 24.22
N GLY A 28 -4.18 -6.54 23.86
CA GLY A 28 -3.18 -7.25 23.06
C GLY A 28 -1.74 -6.83 23.34
N GLY A 29 -1.47 -6.16 24.47
CA GLY A 29 -0.16 -5.62 24.79
C GLY A 29 0.16 -4.34 24.02
N SER A 30 1.44 -3.93 24.02
CA SER A 30 1.88 -2.72 23.32
C SER A 30 2.00 -2.96 21.81
N PRO A 31 1.18 -2.31 20.96
CA PRO A 31 1.35 -2.34 19.52
C PRO A 31 2.60 -1.55 19.10
N LYS A 32 3.06 -1.77 17.88
CA LYS A 32 4.26 -1.09 17.35
C LYS A 32 4.02 0.39 17.10
N THR A 33 2.91 0.70 16.43
CA THR A 33 2.48 2.07 16.18
C THR A 33 0.97 2.18 16.31
N VAL A 34 0.51 3.32 16.81
CA VAL A 34 -0.90 3.69 16.92
C VAL A 34 -1.05 5.08 16.33
N LYS A 35 -1.96 5.25 15.38
CA LYS A 35 -2.21 6.53 14.72
C LYS A 35 -3.71 6.77 14.60
N ARG A 36 -4.14 7.97 14.91
CA ARG A 36 -5.51 8.40 14.63
C ARG A 36 -5.62 8.88 13.18
N LEU A 37 -6.58 8.35 12.44
CA LEU A 37 -6.88 8.78 11.08
C LEU A 37 -7.81 10.00 11.10
N LYS A 38 -7.81 10.78 10.01
CA LYS A 38 -8.72 11.93 9.83
C LYS A 38 -10.20 11.52 9.85
N SER A 39 -10.50 10.24 9.57
CA SER A 39 -11.85 9.68 9.69
C SER A 39 -12.31 9.50 11.14
N GLY A 40 -11.42 9.65 12.12
CA GLY A 40 -11.67 9.31 13.52
C GLY A 40 -11.32 7.85 13.87
N ASP A 41 -11.05 7.01 12.88
CA ASP A 41 -10.61 5.62 13.09
C ASP A 41 -9.20 5.55 13.70
N ILE A 42 -8.88 4.45 14.39
CA ILE A 42 -7.54 4.19 14.94
C ILE A 42 -6.84 3.14 14.09
N LEU A 43 -5.68 3.49 13.54
CA LEU A 43 -4.77 2.60 12.84
C LEU A 43 -3.77 2.00 13.83
N ILE A 44 -3.69 0.67 13.86
CA ILE A 44 -2.81 -0.08 14.76
C ILE A 44 -1.86 -0.94 13.92
N GLU A 45 -0.57 -0.87 14.18
CA GLU A 45 0.44 -1.79 13.63
C GLU A 45 0.82 -2.83 14.69
N THR A 46 0.61 -4.11 14.40
CA THR A 46 0.91 -5.20 15.33
C THR A 46 2.32 -5.76 15.12
N LEU A 47 2.86 -6.33 16.20
CA LEU A 47 4.16 -6.98 16.26
C LEU A 47 4.09 -8.49 16.08
N SER A 48 2.94 -9.12 16.31
CA SER A 48 2.80 -10.58 16.31
C SER A 48 1.42 -10.99 15.83
N ALA A 49 1.33 -12.16 15.20
CA ALA A 49 0.07 -12.79 14.83
C ALA A 49 -0.84 -13.05 16.04
N THR A 50 -0.27 -13.38 17.22
CA THR A 50 -1.05 -13.55 18.46
C THR A 50 -1.73 -12.24 18.86
N GLN A 51 -0.97 -11.14 18.84
CA GLN A 51 -1.49 -9.80 19.10
C GLN A 51 -2.57 -9.40 18.09
N THR A 52 -2.35 -9.67 16.80
CA THR A 52 -3.35 -9.41 15.75
C THR A 52 -4.65 -10.16 16.02
N LYS A 53 -4.58 -11.44 16.40
CA LYS A 53 -5.76 -12.24 16.74
C LYS A 53 -6.50 -11.66 17.95
N SER A 54 -5.79 -11.29 19.01
CA SER A 54 -6.40 -10.66 20.19
C SER A 54 -7.15 -9.36 19.83
N PHE A 55 -6.55 -8.51 19.00
CA PHE A 55 -7.22 -7.29 18.54
C PHE A 55 -8.42 -7.57 17.64
N LEU A 56 -8.36 -8.56 16.75
CA LEU A 56 -9.50 -8.95 15.90
C LEU A 56 -10.68 -9.52 16.71
N LEU A 57 -10.40 -10.18 17.83
CA LEU A 57 -11.43 -10.72 18.74
C LEU A 57 -12.03 -9.65 19.67
N ALA A 58 -11.40 -8.48 19.78
CA ALA A 58 -11.85 -7.41 20.66
C ALA A 58 -13.21 -6.84 20.20
N LYS A 59 -14.21 -6.94 21.09
CA LYS A 59 -15.57 -6.41 20.84
C LYS A 59 -15.82 -5.06 21.53
N LYS A 60 -15.03 -4.73 22.55
CA LYS A 60 -15.13 -3.51 23.34
C LYS A 60 -13.79 -2.79 23.42
N PHE A 61 -13.84 -1.46 23.46
CA PHE A 61 -12.71 -0.58 23.66
C PHE A 61 -13.18 0.63 24.47
N LEU A 62 -12.58 0.86 25.64
CA LEU A 62 -13.01 1.93 26.56
C LEU A 62 -14.54 1.89 26.80
N ASP A 63 -15.07 0.70 27.10
CA ASP A 63 -16.50 0.41 27.30
C ASP A 63 -17.44 0.64 26.10
N HIS A 64 -16.88 1.04 24.95
CA HIS A 64 -17.64 1.20 23.71
C HIS A 64 -17.50 0.00 22.77
N PRO A 65 -18.57 -0.40 22.06
CA PRO A 65 -18.49 -1.46 21.08
C PRO A 65 -17.61 -1.04 19.89
N VAL A 66 -16.73 -1.93 19.46
CA VAL A 66 -15.82 -1.68 18.33
C VAL A 66 -15.93 -2.73 17.24
N ASN A 67 -15.46 -2.34 16.05
CA ASN A 67 -15.21 -3.24 14.95
C ASN A 67 -13.73 -3.12 14.55
N VAL A 68 -13.01 -4.22 14.64
CA VAL A 68 -11.61 -4.29 14.24
C VAL A 68 -11.51 -5.07 12.93
N SER A 69 -10.87 -4.48 11.93
CA SER A 69 -10.72 -5.08 10.61
C SER A 69 -9.30 -4.93 10.08
N VAL A 70 -8.87 -5.87 9.24
CA VAL A 70 -7.57 -5.80 8.56
C VAL A 70 -7.58 -4.63 7.57
N HIS A 71 -6.55 -3.80 7.60
CA HIS A 71 -6.43 -2.67 6.70
C HIS A 71 -6.24 -3.16 5.25
N ARG A 72 -7.15 -2.81 4.35
CA ARG A 72 -7.16 -3.30 2.96
C ARG A 72 -5.91 -2.91 2.14
N GLY A 73 -5.46 -1.66 2.27
CA GLY A 73 -4.33 -1.12 1.49
C GLY A 73 -2.95 -1.43 2.07
N LEU A 74 -2.70 -1.04 3.32
CA LEU A 74 -1.38 -1.12 3.97
C LEU A 74 -0.84 -2.54 4.16
N ASN A 75 -1.69 -3.57 4.12
CA ASN A 75 -1.27 -4.98 4.17
C ASN A 75 -0.99 -5.58 2.79
N SER A 76 -1.03 -4.77 1.74
CA SER A 76 -0.70 -5.19 0.39
C SER A 76 0.44 -4.35 -0.16
N SER A 77 1.25 -4.96 -1.02
CA SER A 77 2.27 -4.27 -1.81
C SER A 77 2.02 -4.50 -3.28
N ARG A 78 2.45 -3.57 -4.12
CA ARG A 78 2.26 -3.65 -5.58
C ARG A 78 3.58 -3.57 -6.30
N GLY A 79 3.79 -4.49 -7.22
CA GLY A 79 4.98 -4.59 -8.05
C GLY A 79 4.65 -4.60 -9.52
N VAL A 80 5.64 -4.29 -10.35
CA VAL A 80 5.58 -4.38 -11.81
C VAL A 80 6.60 -5.40 -12.27
N VAL A 81 6.15 -6.33 -13.08
CA VAL A 81 6.96 -7.30 -13.80
C VAL A 81 6.88 -6.98 -15.29
N SER A 82 7.99 -7.15 -16.01
CA SER A 82 8.16 -6.67 -17.37
C SER A 82 8.76 -7.74 -18.28
N GLU A 83 8.01 -8.82 -18.52
CA GLU A 83 8.47 -9.95 -19.31
C GLU A 83 7.69 -10.11 -20.61
N LYS A 84 8.40 -10.40 -21.71
CA LYS A 84 7.79 -10.57 -23.04
C LYS A 84 7.01 -11.87 -23.16
N GLU A 85 7.44 -12.92 -22.47
CA GLU A 85 6.81 -14.25 -22.53
C GLU A 85 5.41 -14.26 -21.90
N LEU A 86 5.17 -13.40 -20.91
CA LEU A 86 3.86 -13.24 -20.26
C LEU A 86 2.84 -12.47 -21.12
N VAL A 87 3.24 -11.95 -22.29
CA VAL A 87 2.34 -11.18 -23.15
C VAL A 87 1.21 -12.06 -23.70
N GLY A 88 1.46 -13.36 -23.94
CA GLY A 88 0.47 -14.28 -24.49
C GLY A 88 -0.57 -14.80 -23.49
N SER A 89 -0.23 -14.85 -22.20
CA SER A 89 -1.08 -15.43 -21.16
C SER A 89 -2.19 -14.48 -20.72
N SER A 90 -3.31 -15.02 -20.25
CA SER A 90 -4.40 -14.23 -19.67
C SER A 90 -4.08 -13.77 -18.24
N ASP A 91 -4.70 -12.67 -17.79
CA ASP A 91 -4.48 -12.15 -16.42
C ASP A 91 -4.94 -13.16 -15.34
N THR A 92 -5.91 -14.03 -15.66
CA THR A 92 -6.40 -15.10 -14.78
C THR A 92 -5.42 -16.26 -14.67
N GLU A 93 -4.82 -16.71 -15.78
CA GLU A 93 -3.79 -17.76 -15.77
C GLU A 93 -2.58 -17.34 -14.92
N ILE A 94 -2.12 -16.10 -15.12
CA ILE A 94 -0.99 -15.54 -14.37
C ILE A 94 -1.33 -15.45 -12.88
N LEU A 95 -2.58 -15.09 -12.55
CA LEU A 95 -3.01 -15.03 -11.15
C LEU A 95 -3.02 -16.42 -10.51
N GLU A 96 -3.54 -17.43 -11.20
CA GLU A 96 -3.58 -18.81 -10.70
C GLU A 96 -2.18 -19.35 -10.45
N GLU A 97 -1.27 -19.18 -11.41
CA GLU A 97 0.12 -19.63 -11.30
C GLU A 97 0.88 -18.95 -10.14
N LEU A 98 0.76 -17.62 -10.06
CA LEU A 98 1.49 -16.82 -9.07
C LEU A 98 0.78 -16.74 -7.70
N SER A 99 -0.42 -17.30 -7.57
CA SER A 99 -1.18 -17.33 -6.31
C SER A 99 -0.39 -18.00 -5.19
N SER A 100 0.36 -19.05 -5.53
CA SER A 100 1.26 -19.79 -4.64
C SER A 100 2.36 -18.92 -4.01
N GLN A 101 2.71 -17.81 -4.67
CA GLN A 101 3.71 -16.83 -4.23
C GLN A 101 3.09 -15.60 -3.54
N GLY A 102 1.80 -15.65 -3.20
CA GLY A 102 1.11 -14.59 -2.47
C GLY A 102 0.55 -13.46 -3.35
N VAL A 103 0.45 -13.67 -4.66
CA VAL A 103 -0.23 -12.74 -5.56
C VAL A 103 -1.75 -12.88 -5.39
N THR A 104 -2.43 -11.75 -5.18
CA THR A 104 -3.88 -11.65 -4.93
C THR A 104 -4.64 -11.01 -6.07
N ALA A 105 -3.96 -10.16 -6.86
CA ALA A 105 -4.55 -9.54 -8.03
C ALA A 105 -3.48 -9.28 -9.08
N VAL A 106 -3.85 -9.52 -10.34
CA VAL A 106 -3.04 -9.25 -11.53
C VAL A 106 -3.77 -8.21 -12.36
N ARG A 107 -3.02 -7.24 -12.89
CA ARG A 107 -3.55 -6.25 -13.82
C ARG A 107 -2.53 -5.93 -14.89
N ARG A 108 -2.86 -6.23 -16.14
CA ARG A 108 -2.06 -5.81 -17.29
C ARG A 108 -2.19 -4.32 -17.60
N ILE A 109 -1.07 -3.72 -17.96
CA ILE A 109 -1.04 -2.34 -18.47
C ILE A 109 -1.33 -2.40 -19.97
N ASN A 110 -2.40 -1.70 -20.39
CA ASN A 110 -2.78 -1.59 -21.79
C ASN A 110 -2.46 -0.18 -22.29
N ILE A 111 -1.94 -0.08 -23.51
CA ILE A 111 -1.73 1.20 -24.20
C ILE A 111 -2.86 1.38 -25.22
N LYS A 112 -3.46 2.57 -25.27
CA LYS A 112 -4.41 2.91 -26.32
C LYS A 112 -3.65 3.46 -27.53
N ARG A 113 -3.70 2.79 -28.68
CA ARG A 113 -3.20 3.30 -29.97
C ARG A 113 -4.34 3.19 -30.99
N GLU A 114 -4.58 4.27 -31.74
CA GLU A 114 -5.61 4.29 -32.80
C GLU A 114 -6.99 3.81 -32.32
N GLY A 115 -7.38 4.16 -31.09
CA GLY A 115 -8.64 3.73 -30.51
C GLY A 115 -8.66 2.31 -29.94
N LYS A 116 -7.68 1.46 -30.27
CA LYS A 116 -7.58 0.07 -29.80
C LYS A 116 -6.73 -0.05 -28.54
N LEU A 117 -7.13 -0.95 -27.64
CA LEU A 117 -6.35 -1.30 -26.45
C LEU A 117 -5.35 -2.40 -26.81
N ILE A 118 -4.06 -2.09 -26.70
CA ILE A 118 -2.97 -3.02 -27.00
C ILE A 118 -2.36 -3.46 -25.66
N PRO A 119 -2.33 -4.77 -25.36
CA PRO A 119 -1.69 -5.29 -24.16
C PRO A 119 -0.18 -5.06 -24.22
N THR A 120 0.41 -4.63 -23.10
CA THR A 120 1.87 -4.53 -22.97
C THR A 120 2.45 -5.71 -22.21
N LYS A 121 3.77 -5.83 -22.26
CA LYS A 121 4.55 -6.75 -21.42
C LYS A 121 4.58 -6.40 -19.92
N HIS A 122 3.99 -5.27 -19.54
CA HIS A 122 4.05 -4.78 -18.17
C HIS A 122 2.81 -5.19 -17.40
N ILE A 123 3.03 -5.91 -16.30
CA ILE A 123 1.98 -6.48 -15.47
C ILE A 123 2.16 -5.97 -14.05
N ILE A 124 1.08 -5.43 -13.48
CA ILE A 124 1.02 -5.01 -12.09
C ILE A 124 0.53 -6.20 -11.27
N LEU A 125 1.33 -6.60 -10.30
CA LEU A 125 1.02 -7.66 -9.34
C LEU A 125 0.72 -7.03 -7.98
N THR A 126 -0.33 -7.51 -7.33
CA THR A 126 -0.68 -7.12 -5.95
C THR A 126 -0.40 -8.30 -5.03
N PHE A 127 0.50 -8.12 -4.07
CA PHE A 127 0.88 -9.13 -3.09
C PHE A 127 0.11 -8.92 -1.79
N ASN A 128 -0.18 -10.00 -1.08
CA ASN A 128 -0.75 -9.98 0.28
C ASN A 128 0.28 -9.65 1.39
N SER A 129 1.51 -9.31 1.02
CA SER A 129 2.57 -8.94 1.95
C SER A 129 2.80 -7.43 1.97
N THR A 130 3.16 -6.92 3.15
CA THR A 130 3.58 -5.52 3.35
C THR A 130 4.92 -5.21 2.67
N LYS A 131 5.78 -6.23 2.50
CA LYS A 131 7.07 -6.10 1.83
C LYS A 131 6.97 -6.64 0.42
N LEU A 132 7.50 -5.87 -0.53
CA LEU A 132 7.56 -6.28 -1.92
C LEU A 132 8.71 -7.30 -2.10
N PRO A 133 8.46 -8.49 -2.68
CA PRO A 133 9.53 -9.41 -3.05
C PRO A 133 10.40 -8.78 -4.15
N SER A 134 11.70 -9.07 -4.16
CA SER A 134 12.61 -8.58 -5.21
C SER A 134 12.44 -9.33 -6.54
N THR A 135 12.01 -10.58 -6.47
CA THR A 135 11.95 -11.51 -7.60
C THR A 135 10.79 -12.46 -7.40
N ILE A 136 10.15 -12.87 -8.48
CA ILE A 136 9.14 -13.94 -8.51
C ILE A 136 9.50 -14.96 -9.59
N LYS A 137 8.95 -16.17 -9.48
CA LYS A 137 9.11 -17.19 -10.51
C LYS A 137 7.83 -17.33 -11.32
N ALA A 138 7.92 -17.20 -12.64
CA ALA A 138 6.82 -17.51 -13.56
C ALA A 138 7.31 -18.63 -14.49
N GLY A 139 6.81 -19.83 -14.30
CA GLY A 139 7.31 -21.06 -14.91
C GLY A 139 8.77 -21.28 -14.54
N PHE A 140 9.63 -21.29 -15.55
CA PHE A 140 11.08 -21.38 -15.42
C PHE A 140 11.78 -20.02 -15.34
N LEU A 141 11.06 -18.91 -15.56
CA LEU A 141 11.62 -17.57 -15.53
C LEU A 141 11.73 -17.03 -14.11
N SER A 142 12.82 -16.33 -13.85
CA SER A 142 13.03 -15.56 -12.63
C SER A 142 12.86 -14.07 -12.94
N CYS A 143 11.68 -13.52 -12.64
CA CYS A 143 11.29 -12.19 -13.04
C CYS A 143 11.56 -11.17 -11.92
N PRO A 144 12.35 -10.12 -12.15
CA PRO A 144 12.57 -9.07 -11.17
C PRO A 144 11.30 -8.22 -10.99
N VAL A 145 10.94 -7.94 -9.74
CA VAL A 145 9.77 -7.13 -9.39
C VAL A 145 10.22 -5.72 -9.02
N LYS A 146 9.69 -4.72 -9.74
CA LYS A 146 9.94 -3.30 -9.43
C LYS A 146 8.75 -2.72 -8.66
N PRO A 147 8.94 -1.81 -7.69
CA PRO A 147 7.82 -1.15 -7.03
C PRO A 147 6.90 -0.43 -8.02
N TYR A 148 5.58 -0.63 -7.88
CA TYR A 148 4.62 0.07 -8.71
C TYR A 148 4.42 1.51 -8.21
N ILE A 149 4.74 2.47 -9.08
CA ILE A 149 4.47 3.89 -8.85
C ILE A 149 3.25 4.27 -9.70
N PRO A 150 2.09 4.58 -9.09
CA PRO A 150 0.91 4.98 -9.85
C PRO A 150 1.12 6.33 -10.54
N ASN A 151 0.46 6.52 -11.68
CA ASN A 151 0.48 7.80 -12.37
C ASN A 151 -0.08 8.90 -11.45
N PRO A 152 0.55 10.09 -11.39
CA PRO A 152 0.04 11.21 -10.63
C PRO A 152 -1.42 11.52 -11.00
N ILE A 153 -2.26 11.70 -9.98
CA ILE A 153 -3.66 12.04 -10.19
C ILE A 153 -3.73 13.44 -10.78
N ARG A 154 -4.31 13.56 -11.97
CA ARG A 154 -4.63 14.83 -12.62
C ARG A 154 -6.10 15.15 -12.39
N CYS A 155 -6.38 16.36 -11.92
CA CYS A 155 -7.75 16.84 -11.80
C CYS A 155 -8.29 17.22 -13.17
N PHE A 156 -9.34 16.55 -13.65
CA PHE A 156 -9.99 16.88 -14.93
C PHE A 156 -10.83 18.17 -14.88
N ASN A 157 -10.91 18.86 -13.75
CA ASN A 157 -11.59 20.16 -13.63
C ASN A 157 -10.62 21.34 -13.80
N CYS A 158 -9.49 21.32 -13.09
CA CYS A 158 -8.53 22.43 -13.09
C CYS A 158 -7.17 22.08 -13.70
N GLN A 159 -7.00 20.84 -14.18
CA GLN A 159 -5.78 20.29 -14.80
C GLN A 159 -4.55 20.19 -13.88
N ARG A 160 -4.65 20.61 -12.61
CA ARG A 160 -3.56 20.47 -11.63
C ARG A 160 -3.46 19.04 -11.08
N PHE A 161 -2.25 18.64 -10.69
CA PHE A 161 -1.99 17.33 -10.08
C PHE A 161 -2.32 17.31 -8.58
N GLY A 162 -2.49 16.11 -8.02
CA GLY A 162 -2.57 15.85 -6.58
C GLY A 162 -3.97 15.78 -5.97
N HIS A 163 -5.03 16.01 -6.76
CA HIS A 163 -6.41 15.89 -6.28
C HIS A 163 -7.37 15.41 -7.38
N SER A 164 -8.47 14.79 -6.97
CA SER A 164 -9.55 14.39 -7.87
C SER A 164 -10.51 15.56 -8.12
N LYS A 165 -11.36 15.42 -9.15
CA LYS A 165 -12.42 16.40 -9.44
C LYS A 165 -13.35 16.65 -8.24
N ILE A 166 -13.63 15.62 -7.46
CA ILE A 166 -14.56 15.66 -6.31
C ILE A 166 -14.04 16.59 -5.21
N VAL A 167 -12.72 16.63 -4.99
CA VAL A 167 -12.07 17.42 -3.93
C VAL A 167 -11.52 18.75 -4.49
N CYS A 168 -11.82 19.06 -5.75
CA CYS A 168 -11.28 20.24 -6.41
C CYS A 168 -11.87 21.52 -5.83
N ARG A 169 -11.00 22.45 -5.42
CA ARG A 169 -11.36 23.82 -5.01
C ARG A 169 -11.01 24.87 -6.08
N GLY A 170 -10.51 24.42 -7.23
CA GLY A 170 -10.10 25.29 -8.33
C GLY A 170 -11.26 25.64 -9.26
N LYS A 171 -11.12 26.76 -9.97
CA LYS A 171 -12.03 27.13 -11.06
C LYS A 171 -11.89 26.12 -12.22
N LEU A 172 -13.01 25.87 -12.89
CA LEU A 172 -13.05 25.02 -14.08
C LEU A 172 -12.21 25.69 -15.17
N VAL A 173 -11.24 24.95 -15.71
CA VAL A 173 -10.56 25.38 -16.93
C VAL A 173 -11.25 24.70 -18.12
N PRO A 174 -11.62 25.44 -19.18
CA PRO A 174 -12.15 24.83 -20.39
C PRO A 174 -11.17 23.77 -20.90
N ASN A 175 -11.70 22.58 -21.21
CA ASN A 175 -10.89 21.47 -21.66
C ASN A 175 -10.11 21.88 -22.92
N VAL A 176 -8.78 21.97 -22.83
CA VAL A 176 -7.93 21.92 -24.01
C VAL A 176 -8.20 20.58 -24.68
N PRO A 177 -8.48 20.52 -26.00
CA PRO A 177 -8.86 19.29 -26.67
C PRO A 177 -7.83 18.18 -26.43
N LEU A 178 -8.34 16.95 -26.30
CA LEU A 178 -7.58 15.72 -26.05
C LEU A 178 -6.46 15.46 -27.08
N SER A 179 -6.42 16.21 -28.19
CA SER A 179 -5.36 16.18 -29.20
C SER A 179 -4.03 16.78 -28.74
N VAL A 180 -4.01 17.59 -27.65
CA VAL A 180 -2.78 18.24 -27.15
C VAL A 180 -2.13 17.47 -25.98
N ILE A 181 -2.80 16.44 -25.46
CA ILE A 181 -2.30 15.63 -24.32
C ILE A 181 -1.90 14.24 -24.82
N GLN A 182 -0.91 14.18 -25.70
CA GLN A 182 -0.02 13.02 -25.69
C GLN A 182 0.94 13.23 -24.52
N PRO A 183 1.13 12.27 -23.60
CA PRO A 183 2.33 12.28 -22.79
C PRO A 183 3.49 12.12 -23.78
N THR A 184 4.18 13.22 -24.09
CA THR A 184 5.53 13.14 -24.63
C THR A 184 6.32 12.38 -23.59
N ILE A 185 6.51 11.09 -23.83
CA ILE A 185 7.57 10.33 -23.18
C ILE A 185 8.82 11.00 -23.73
N VAL A 186 9.39 11.94 -22.98
CA VAL A 186 10.76 12.35 -23.20
C VAL A 186 11.59 11.09 -22.96
N PRO A 187 12.27 10.52 -23.96
CA PRO A 187 13.25 9.49 -23.71
C PRO A 187 14.37 10.19 -22.96
N GLN A 188 14.50 9.92 -21.66
CA GLN A 188 15.78 10.13 -21.01
C GLN A 188 16.68 9.00 -21.50
N THR A 189 17.31 9.20 -22.67
CA THR A 189 18.54 8.49 -22.99
C THR A 189 19.62 9.05 -22.07
N PRO A 190 20.26 8.26 -21.20
CA PRO A 190 21.55 8.66 -20.69
C PRO A 190 22.51 8.61 -21.88
N ASN A 191 23.00 9.79 -22.25
CA ASN A 191 23.96 9.96 -23.34
C ASN A 191 25.17 9.07 -23.06
N ALA A 192 25.55 8.30 -24.07
CA ALA A 192 26.71 7.43 -24.07
C ALA A 192 27.99 8.26 -24.12
N GLU A 193 28.34 8.95 -23.03
CA GLU A 193 29.63 9.64 -22.90
C GLU A 193 30.04 9.89 -21.44
N THR A 194 29.75 8.92 -20.55
CA THR A 194 30.30 8.92 -19.18
C THR A 194 30.57 7.50 -18.67
N ALA A 195 30.76 6.56 -19.60
CA ALA A 195 30.99 5.14 -19.31
C ALA A 195 32.48 4.77 -19.14
N LEU A 196 33.37 5.72 -18.86
CA LEU A 196 34.82 5.46 -18.89
C LEU A 196 35.64 6.15 -17.79
N ARG A 197 35.06 6.44 -16.61
CA ARG A 197 35.86 7.05 -15.53
C ARG A 197 35.62 6.62 -14.09
N LEU A 198 35.09 5.43 -13.83
CA LEU A 198 35.10 4.90 -12.45
C LEU A 198 35.24 3.36 -12.41
N THR A 199 36.29 2.85 -13.06
CA THR A 199 36.75 1.46 -12.90
C THR A 199 38.17 1.40 -12.32
N LEU A 200 38.45 2.18 -11.28
CA LEU A 200 39.68 2.02 -10.50
C LEU A 200 39.50 2.59 -9.08
N LEU A 201 39.89 1.78 -8.08
CA LEU A 201 39.75 1.94 -6.63
C LEU A 201 38.33 1.56 -6.15
N ILE A 202 38.03 0.37 -5.65
CA ILE A 202 38.70 -0.38 -4.57
C ILE A 202 38.42 -1.88 -4.80
N ARG A 203 39.43 -2.62 -5.26
CA ARG A 203 39.62 -4.02 -4.91
C ARG A 203 40.63 -4.05 -3.77
N ASN A 204 40.43 -4.96 -2.84
CA ASN A 204 41.31 -5.38 -1.74
C ASN A 204 41.07 -4.67 -0.41
N SER A 205 40.12 -5.21 0.35
CA SER A 205 40.39 -5.71 1.70
C SER A 205 39.25 -6.61 2.19
N ALA A 206 39.60 -7.63 2.96
CA ALA A 206 38.74 -8.55 3.71
C ALA A 206 38.19 -9.78 2.96
N HIS A 207 39.14 -10.62 2.51
CA HIS A 207 39.09 -12.04 2.84
C HIS A 207 39.04 -12.18 4.38
N ASN A 208 37.87 -12.45 4.96
CA ASN A 208 37.64 -13.33 6.13
C ASN A 208 36.29 -13.02 6.78
N SER A 209 35.32 -13.90 6.63
CA SER A 209 34.65 -14.54 7.76
C SER A 209 33.54 -15.48 7.25
N LYS A 210 33.87 -16.78 7.33
CA LYS A 210 32.87 -17.83 7.51
C LYS A 210 31.96 -17.47 8.71
N GLN A 211 30.77 -18.06 8.71
CA GLN A 211 29.78 -18.11 9.80
C GLN A 211 28.83 -16.92 9.94
N LYS A 212 27.68 -17.04 9.26
CA LYS A 212 26.36 -16.83 9.88
C LYS A 212 25.35 -17.83 9.28
N ARG A 213 25.53 -19.10 9.63
CA ARG A 213 24.38 -19.95 9.95
C ARG A 213 23.78 -19.32 11.20
N ILE A 214 22.44 -19.27 11.31
CA ILE A 214 21.63 -19.11 12.54
C ILE A 214 20.50 -18.06 12.37
N PHE A 215 19.29 -18.55 12.66
CA PHE A 215 17.96 -17.93 12.68
C PHE A 215 17.32 -17.52 11.35
N ARG A 216 16.53 -18.46 10.79
CA ARG A 216 15.17 -18.11 10.33
C ARG A 216 14.48 -17.38 11.49
N LYS A 217 14.61 -16.06 11.52
CA LYS A 217 13.72 -15.22 12.32
C LYS A 217 12.36 -15.45 11.69
N SER A 218 11.45 -16.11 12.40
CA SER A 218 10.04 -16.11 12.03
C SER A 218 9.67 -14.66 11.83
N GLU A 219 9.54 -14.27 10.56
CA GLU A 219 9.29 -12.89 10.22
C GLU A 219 7.90 -12.61 10.74
N SER A 220 7.82 -11.94 11.88
CA SER A 220 6.57 -11.51 12.47
C SER A 220 5.84 -10.69 11.40
N GLU A 221 4.80 -11.27 10.81
CA GLU A 221 3.99 -10.61 9.80
C GLU A 221 3.41 -9.35 10.43
N LYS A 222 3.95 -8.20 10.03
CA LYS A 222 3.44 -6.88 10.43
C LYS A 222 2.06 -6.76 9.79
N ILE A 223 1.02 -6.63 10.60
CA ILE A 223 -0.35 -6.47 10.13
C ILE A 223 -0.88 -5.13 10.63
N TYR A 224 -1.43 -4.36 9.71
CA TYR A 224 -2.14 -3.13 9.98
C TYR A 224 -3.62 -3.43 10.20
N LEU A 225 -4.15 -2.97 11.33
CA LEU A 225 -5.56 -3.09 11.69
C LEU A 225 -6.20 -1.70 11.76
N ILE A 226 -7.47 -1.62 11.38
CA ILE A 226 -8.32 -0.45 11.61
C ILE A 226 -9.30 -0.82 12.71
N LEU A 227 -9.26 -0.07 13.80
CA LEU A 227 -10.26 -0.09 14.85
C LEU A 227 -11.23 1.07 14.63
N ARG A 228 -12.51 0.71 14.47
CA ARG A 228 -13.62 1.66 14.31
C ARG A 228 -14.57 1.53 15.49
N LEU A 229 -14.85 2.65 16.15
CA LEU A 229 -15.93 2.72 17.14
C LEU A 229 -17.27 2.55 16.43
N LYS A 230 -18.13 1.65 16.92
CA LYS A 230 -19.51 1.59 16.46
C LYS A 230 -20.23 2.79 17.09
N ASN A 231 -20.57 3.79 16.29
CA ASN A 231 -21.52 4.80 16.73
C ASN A 231 -22.86 4.11 16.98
N SER A 232 -23.28 4.04 18.24
CA SER A 232 -24.58 3.49 18.66
C SER A 232 -25.78 4.37 18.23
N PHE A 233 -25.60 5.31 17.30
CA PHE A 233 -26.65 6.15 16.76
C PHE A 233 -26.58 6.15 15.24
N GLN A 234 -27.07 5.07 14.64
CA GLN A 234 -27.83 5.25 13.41
C GLN A 234 -29.24 5.65 13.82
N ASN A 235 -29.71 6.77 13.26
CA ASN A 235 -31.09 7.22 13.30
C ASN A 235 -32.04 6.04 13.10
N LYS A 236 -32.83 5.73 14.13
CA LYS A 236 -34.17 5.19 13.92
C LYS A 236 -34.98 6.33 13.31
N ASN A 237 -34.91 6.47 11.99
CA ASN A 237 -35.89 7.23 11.24
C ASN A 237 -37.11 6.32 11.09
N LEU A 238 -38.16 6.63 11.84
CA LEU A 238 -39.58 6.38 11.57
C LEU A 238 -40.35 7.52 12.23
#